data_AF-A0A936WYI6-F1
#
_entry.id   AF-A0A936WYI6-F1
#
_cell.length_a   1.000
_cell.length_b   1.000
_cell.length_c   1.000
_cell.angle_alpha   90.00
_cell.angle_beta   90.00
_cell.angle_gamma   90.00
#
_symmetry.space_group_name_H-M   'P 1'
#
loop_
_entity.id
_entity.type
_entity.pdbx_description
1 polymer ?
#
loop_
_entity_poly.entity_id
_entity_poly.type
_entity_poly.pdbx_seq_one_letter_code
_entity_poly.pdbx_strand_id
1 'polypeptide(L)' 'MISFEFASLNYTTNQKKHYRYKLIGFDNAWNDIGQENKATYTKLDPGNYTLKCRELIMPATGRHRLPD' A
#
# COMPACT_ATOMS: atom_id res chain seq x y z
N MET A 1 9.81 12.84 -13.41
CA MET A 1 9.23 11.52 -13.06
C MET A 1 10.05 10.92 -11.93
N ILE A 2 9.39 10.54 -10.85
CA ILE A 2 9.99 9.92 -9.66
C ILE A 2 9.20 8.64 -9.38
N SER A 3 9.90 7.54 -9.13
CA SER A 3 9.29 6.25 -8.77
C SER A 3 9.83 5.80 -7.42
N PHE A 4 8.94 5.27 -6.59
CA PHE A 4 9.28 4.68 -5.30
C PHE A 4 8.87 3.22 -5.32
N GLU A 5 9.82 2.34 -5.02
CA GLU A 5 9.58 0.92 -4.82
C GLU A 5 9.77 0.61 -3.35
N PHE A 6 8.84 -0.14 -2.77
CA PHE A 6 8.83 -0.48 -1.36
C PHE A 6 8.67 -2.00 -1.20
N ALA A 7 9.16 -2.57 -0.11
CA ALA A 7 9.00 -3.98 0.19
C ALA A 7 8.87 -4.17 1.70
N SER A 8 7.90 -4.99 2.14
CA SER A 8 7.86 -5.43 3.53
C SER A 8 8.67 -6.72 3.69
N LEU A 9 9.62 -6.73 4.62
CA LEU A 9 10.46 -7.89 4.96
C LEU A 9 9.70 -8.96 5.78
N ASN A 10 8.37 -8.98 5.72
CA ASN A 10 7.54 -9.94 6.44
C ASN A 10 7.50 -11.27 5.67
N TYR A 11 8.50 -12.15 5.85
CA TYR A 11 8.54 -13.47 5.21
C TYR A 11 7.62 -14.52 5.88
N THR A 12 7.06 -14.19 7.04
CA THR A 12 6.27 -15.10 7.89
C THR A 12 4.81 -15.24 7.45
N THR A 13 4.30 -14.36 6.61
CA THR A 13 2.91 -14.36 6.17
C THR A 13 2.78 -14.84 4.74
N ASN A 14 2.27 -16.07 4.55
CA ASN A 14 1.81 -16.61 3.26
C ASN A 14 0.52 -15.92 2.75
N GLN A 15 0.25 -14.70 3.23
CA GLN A 15 -0.95 -13.92 2.92
C GLN A 15 -0.60 -12.88 1.86
N LYS A 16 -1.54 -12.62 0.95
CA LYS A 16 -1.41 -11.52 -0.02
C LYS A 16 -1.27 -10.22 0.75
N LYS A 17 -0.10 -9.59 0.65
CA LYS A 17 0.16 -8.29 1.23
C LYS A 17 -0.50 -7.25 0.35
N HIS A 18 -1.34 -6.42 0.95
CA HIS A 18 -1.90 -5.26 0.28
C HIS A 18 -1.17 -4.02 0.72
N TYR A 19 -0.78 -3.16 -0.22
CA TYR A 19 -0.11 -1.90 0.10
C TYR A 19 -1.00 -0.71 -0.22
N ARG A 20 -0.97 0.27 0.68
CA ARG A 20 -1.48 1.61 0.42
C ARG A 20 -0.39 2.63 0.58
N TYR A 21 -0.37 3.62 -0.31
CA TYR A 21 0.49 4.78 -0.17
C TYR A 21 -0.29 6.08 -0.29
N LYS A 22 0.29 7.16 0.21
CA LYS A 22 -0.23 8.52 0.08
C LYS A 22 0.92 9.51 0.04
N LEU A 23 0.96 10.36 -0.97
CA LEU A 23 1.90 11.48 -1.02
C LEU A 23 1.23 12.73 -0.44
N ILE A 24 1.58 13.09 0.78
CA ILE A 24 1.10 14.32 1.41
C ILE A 24 1.62 15.51 0.62
N GLY A 25 0.70 16.39 0.19
CA GLY A 25 0.97 17.52 -0.69
C GLY A 25 0.54 17.29 -2.14
N PHE A 26 0.20 16.05 -2.52
CA PHE A 26 -0.26 15.70 -3.87
C PHE A 26 -1.54 14.88 -3.85
N ASP A 27 -1.57 13.80 -3.07
CA ASP A 27 -2.72 12.89 -2.95
C ASP A 27 -3.70 13.37 -1.87
N ASN A 28 -4.98 13.44 -2.23
CA ASN A 28 -6.06 13.75 -1.28
C ASN A 28 -6.44 12.51 -0.42
N ALA A 29 -6.34 11.31 -0.98
CA ALA A 29 -6.71 10.04 -0.33
C ALA A 29 -5.55 9.02 -0.33
N TRP A 30 -5.75 7.87 0.31
CA TRP A 30 -4.83 6.75 0.19
C TRP A 30 -5.04 6.02 -1.13
N ASN A 31 -3.97 5.80 -1.88
CA ASN A 31 -3.97 4.96 -3.08
C ASN A 31 -3.75 3.50 -2.67
N ASP A 32 -4.72 2.64 -2.99
CA ASP A 32 -4.61 1.19 -2.85
C ASP A 32 -4.09 0.61 -4.15
N ILE A 33 -2.93 -0.03 -4.08
CA ILE A 33 -2.29 -0.66 -5.24
C ILE A 33 -2.33 -2.19 -5.17
N GLY A 34 -3.17 -2.74 -4.28
CA GLY A 34 -3.28 -4.17 -4.09
C GLY A 34 -1.91 -4.80 -3.76
N GLN A 35 -1.50 -5.76 -4.59
CA GLN A 35 -0.25 -6.49 -4.44
C GLN A 35 0.96 -5.81 -5.08
N GLU A 36 0.76 -4.70 -5.80
CA GLU A 36 1.88 -3.92 -6.30
C GLU A 36 2.59 -3.22 -5.15
N ASN A 37 3.84 -2.87 -5.40
CA ASN A 37 4.74 -2.30 -4.41
C ASN A 37 5.51 -1.10 -4.99
N LYS A 38 4.94 -0.47 -6.03
CA LYS A 38 5.55 0.64 -6.77
C LYS A 38 4.57 1.81 -6.87
N ALA A 39 5.05 3.01 -6.58
CA ALA A 39 4.34 4.27 -6.77
C ALA A 39 5.11 5.14 -7.77
N THR A 40 4.43 5.64 -8.81
CA THR A 40 5.07 6.43 -9.87
C THR A 40 4.39 7.80 -9.99
N TYR A 41 5.16 8.87 -9.82
CA TYR A 41 4.69 10.25 -9.93
C TYR A 41 5.41 10.96 -11.09
N THR A 42 4.66 11.41 -12.10
CA THR A 42 5.23 12.00 -13.32
C THR A 42 5.18 13.53 -13.35
N LYS A 43 4.21 14.15 -12.68
CA LYS A 43 3.98 15.60 -12.64
C LYS A 43 3.95 16.11 -11.20
N LEU A 44 5.12 16.24 -10.58
CA LEU A 44 5.25 16.85 -9.25
C LEU A 44 5.79 18.27 -9.44
N ASP A 45 5.03 19.25 -8.98
CA ASP A 45 5.52 20.62 -8.87
C ASP A 45 6.63 20.70 -7.82
N PRO A 46 7.54 21.69 -7.90
CA PRO A 46 8.56 21.88 -6.88
C PRO A 46 7.91 22.20 -5.53
N GLY A 47 8.26 21.41 -4.52
CA GLY A 47 7.67 21.52 -3.19
C GLY A 47 8.17 20.43 -2.24
N ASN A 48 7.71 20.49 -1.00
CA ASN A 48 8.00 19.48 0.01
C ASN A 48 6.84 18.49 0.09
N TYR A 49 7.16 17.21 -0.10
CA TYR A 49 6.19 16.13 -0.04
C TYR A 49 6.60 15.10 1.00
N THR A 50 5.62 14.42 1.59
CA THR A 50 5.87 13.29 2.49
C THR A 50 5.16 12.05 1.98
N LEU A 51 5.93 11.04 1.58
CA LEU A 51 5.40 9.75 1.20
C LEU A 51 5.08 8.93 2.45
N LYS A 52 3.82 8.54 2.62
CA LYS A 52 3.39 7.56 3.62
C LYS A 52 3.06 6.25 2.93
N CYS A 53 3.56 5.14 3.48
CA CYS A 53 3.24 3.78 3.04
C CYS A 53 2.68 2.98 4.22
N ARG A 54 1.70 2.12 3.97
CA ARG A 54 1.10 1.23 4.95
C ARG A 54 0.86 -0.14 4.34
N GLU A 55 1.30 -1.17 5.05
CA GLU A 55 0.93 -2.55 4.79
C GLU A 55 -0.45 -2.82 5.40
N LEU A 56 -1.35 -3.37 4.59
CA LEU A 56 -2.64 -3.91 5.02
C LEU A 56 -2.54 -5.42 4.94
N ILE A 57 -2.57 -6.03 6.12
CA ILE A 57 -2.77 -7.47 6.24
C ILE A 57 -4.28 -7.67 6.11
N MET A 58 -4.71 -8.12 4.92
CA MET A 58 -6.10 -8.56 4.78
C MET A 58 -6.24 -9.84 5.61
N PRO A 59 -7.10 -9.86 6.65
CA PRO A 59 -7.40 -11.10 7.33
C PRO A 59 -7.94 -12.07 6.28
N ALA A 60 -7.31 -13.24 6.15
CA ALA A 60 -7.86 -14.32 5.35
C ALA A 60 -9.32 -14.50 5.82
N THR A 61 -10.25 -14.17 4.94
CA THR A 61 -11.68 -14.10 5.22
C THR A 61 -12.05 -15.34 6.02
N GLY A 62 -12.53 -15.13 7.25
CA GLY A 62 -12.79 -16.22 8.17
C GLY A 62 -13.65 -17.28 7.49
N ARG A 63 -13.18 -18.53 7.53
CA ARG A 63 -14.09 -19.67 7.36
C ARG A 63 -15.18 -19.49 8.42
N HIS A 64 -16.30 -18.94 7.99
CA HIS A 64 -17.53 -18.90 8.74
C HIS A 64 -17.96 -20.36 8.92
N ARG A 65 -17.47 -21.00 10.00
CA ARG A 65 -18.11 -22.22 10.50
C ARG A 65 -19.45 -21.76 11.05
N LEU A 66 -20.51 -21.98 10.28
CA LEU A 66 -21.86 -22.07 10.83
C LEU A 66 -21.88 -23.23 11.84
N PRO A 67 -22.45 -23.06 13.04
CA PRO A 67 -22.75 -24.18 13.92
C PRO A 67 -24.06 -24.85 13.48
N ASP A 68 -24.03 -26.16 13.28
CA ASP A 68 -25.16 -27.09 13.37
C ASP A 68 -24.77 -28.22 14.33
#